data_AF-A0A2A5D5Q9-F1
#
_entry.id   AF-A0A2A5D5Q9-F1
#
_cell.length_a   1.000
_cell.length_b   1.000
_cell.length_c   1.000
_cell.angle_alpha   90.00
_cell.angle_beta   90.00
_cell.angle_gamma   90.00
#
_symmetry.space_group_name_H-M   'P 1'
#
loop_
_entity.id
_entity.type
_entity.pdbx_description
1 polymer ?
#
loop_
_entity_poly.entity_id
_entity_poly.type
_entity_poly.pdbx_seq_one_letter_code
_entity_poly.pdbx_strand_id
1 'polypeptide(L)'
;MFFKDIELNIKKLNTPYCMGDSSSSDELKDIEKKLSVNFPGQVYDFYQHVNGLSVSMPMLKIYCLSELNIENDKITFALLDNKHKLAFAVNQPNFKLEVQHLLIDFIKSLRCNIAVSFSRPCV
;
A
#
# COMPACT_ATOMS: atom_id res chain seq x y z
N MET A 1 0.95 -4.75 15.38
CA MET A 1 -0.21 -5.65 15.20
C MET A 1 -0.77 -5.56 13.77
N PHE A 2 -0.90 -4.35 13.21
CA PHE A 2 -1.42 -4.05 11.88
C PHE A 2 -0.88 -4.89 10.68
N PHE A 3 0.43 -5.15 10.59
CA PHE A 3 1.00 -5.85 9.42
C PHE A 3 0.65 -7.33 9.34
N LYS A 4 0.60 -8.02 10.49
CA LYS A 4 0.09 -9.40 10.54
C LYS A 4 -1.35 -9.47 10.02
N ASP A 5 -2.14 -8.42 10.25
CA ASP A 5 -3.50 -8.35 9.74
C ASP A 5 -3.53 -8.15 8.22
N ILE A 6 -2.63 -7.36 7.62
CA ILE A 6 -2.54 -7.21 6.15
C ILE A 6 -2.26 -8.55 5.48
N GLU A 7 -1.21 -9.26 5.92
CA GLU A 7 -0.83 -10.53 5.32
C GLU A 7 -1.95 -11.58 5.47
N LEU A 8 -2.53 -11.69 6.68
CA LEU A 8 -3.67 -12.57 6.94
C LEU A 8 -4.90 -12.20 6.10
N ASN A 9 -5.15 -10.91 5.86
CA ASN A 9 -6.28 -10.47 5.06
C ASN A 9 -6.07 -10.72 3.57
N ILE A 10 -4.85 -10.52 3.05
CA ILE A 10 -4.55 -10.80 1.64
C ILE A 10 -4.63 -12.30 1.35
N LYS A 11 -4.11 -13.14 2.27
CA LYS A 11 -4.26 -14.60 2.17
C LYS A 11 -5.73 -15.04 2.09
N LYS A 12 -6.65 -14.31 2.72
CA LYS A 12 -8.10 -14.58 2.65
C LYS A 12 -8.75 -14.18 1.33
N LEU A 13 -8.12 -13.33 0.51
CA LEU A 13 -8.69 -12.88 -0.76
C LEU A 13 -8.64 -13.96 -1.86
N ASN A 14 -7.92 -15.07 -1.63
CA ASN A 14 -7.75 -16.18 -2.58
C ASN A 14 -7.40 -15.70 -4.01
N THR A 15 -6.62 -14.64 -4.10
CA THR A 15 -6.13 -14.02 -5.33
C THR A 15 -4.61 -14.10 -5.37
N PRO A 16 -4.00 -14.20 -6.56
CA PRO A 16 -2.56 -14.01 -6.71
C PRO A 16 -2.13 -12.68 -6.10
N TYR A 17 -1.06 -12.74 -5.30
CA TYR A 17 -0.40 -11.56 -4.75
C TYR A 17 1.11 -11.78 -4.69
N CYS A 18 1.86 -10.69 -4.73
CA CYS A 18 3.30 -10.66 -4.52
C CYS A 18 3.60 -9.64 -3.42
N MET A 19 4.46 -9.99 -2.48
CA MET A 19 4.87 -9.12 -1.38
C MET A 19 6.39 -9.04 -1.40
N GLY A 20 6.93 -7.82 -1.42
CA GLY A 20 8.37 -7.62 -1.35
C GLY A 20 8.89 -7.80 0.07
N ASP A 21 10.17 -8.15 0.17
CA ASP A 21 10.85 -8.36 1.45
C ASP A 21 10.91 -7.07 2.28
N SER A 22 11.10 -7.20 3.60
CA SER A 22 11.31 -6.05 4.47
C SER A 22 12.52 -5.23 4.05
N SER A 23 12.40 -3.90 4.08
CA SER A 23 13.54 -3.00 3.90
C SER A 23 14.23 -2.66 5.22
N SER A 24 15.53 -2.42 5.15
CA SER A 24 16.29 -1.97 6.31
C SER A 24 16.08 -0.49 6.60
N SER A 25 16.36 -0.08 7.84
CA SER A 25 16.35 1.34 8.23
C SER A 25 17.36 2.16 7.41
N ASP A 26 18.47 1.57 6.99
CA ASP A 26 19.50 2.26 6.21
C ASP A 26 19.03 2.48 4.77
N GLU A 27 18.37 1.49 4.16
CA GLU A 27 17.73 1.65 2.85
C GLU A 27 16.68 2.76 2.86
N LEU A 28 15.86 2.84 3.90
CA LEU A 28 14.85 3.90 4.05
C LEU A 28 15.49 5.29 4.13
N LYS A 29 16.55 5.44 4.93
CA LYS A 29 17.31 6.70 5.04
C LYS A 29 17.97 7.09 3.73
N ASP A 30 18.48 6.13 2.98
CA ASP A 30 19.10 6.42 1.69
C ASP A 30 18.07 6.88 0.66
N ILE A 31 16.85 6.35 0.70
CA ILE A 31 15.74 6.81 -0.12
C ILE A 31 15.27 8.20 0.30
N GLU A 32 15.16 8.49 1.61
CA GLU A 32 14.87 9.84 2.11
C GLU A 32 15.86 10.87 1.60
N LYS A 33 17.17 10.57 1.68
CA LYS A 33 18.22 11.44 1.15
C LYS A 33 18.09 11.62 -0.36
N LYS A 34 17.87 10.51 -1.09
CA LYS A 34 17.72 10.54 -2.55
C LYS A 34 16.55 11.43 -2.97
N LEU A 35 15.44 11.33 -2.25
CA LEU A 35 14.22 12.08 -2.50
C LEU A 35 14.25 13.48 -1.85
N SER A 36 15.20 13.78 -0.97
CA SER A 36 15.24 15.02 -0.18
C SER A 36 13.98 15.24 0.64
N VAL A 37 13.49 14.17 1.29
CA VAL A 37 12.26 14.18 2.11
C VAL A 37 12.50 13.52 3.45
N ASN A 38 11.63 13.80 4.41
CA ASN A 38 11.54 13.05 5.66
C ASN A 38 10.26 12.21 5.61
N PHE A 39 10.42 10.90 5.59
CA PHE A 39 9.32 9.97 5.72
C PHE A 39 8.76 10.00 7.13
N PRO A 40 7.43 9.94 7.26
CA PRO A 40 6.77 9.80 8.54
C PRO A 40 6.99 8.39 9.08
N GLY A 41 6.96 8.24 10.41
CA GLY A 41 7.19 6.94 11.08
C GLY A 41 6.28 5.81 10.56
N GLN A 42 5.07 6.13 10.11
CA GLN A 42 4.14 5.15 9.54
C GLN A 42 4.60 4.57 8.19
N VAL A 43 5.37 5.34 7.40
CA VAL A 43 6.00 4.85 6.15
C VAL A 43 7.18 3.96 6.49
N TYR A 44 7.98 4.34 7.49
CA TYR A 44 9.05 3.48 8.03
C TYR A 44 8.49 2.13 8.49
N ASP A 45 7.47 2.17 9.34
CA ASP A 45 6.80 0.96 9.84
C ASP A 45 6.31 0.08 8.68
N PHE A 46 5.76 0.68 7.61
CA PHE A 46 5.31 -0.07 6.44
C PHE A 46 6.46 -0.77 5.71
N TYR A 47 7.44 -0.01 5.25
CA TYR A 47 8.51 -0.54 4.40
C TYR A 47 9.49 -1.44 5.16
N GLN A 48 9.61 -1.29 6.48
CA GLN A 48 10.35 -2.24 7.32
C GLN A 48 9.69 -3.60 7.47
N HIS A 49 8.40 -3.72 7.13
CA HIS A 49 7.72 -5.02 7.11
C HIS A 49 7.54 -5.54 5.69
N VAL A 50 7.24 -4.65 4.73
CA VAL A 50 6.86 -5.01 3.36
C VAL A 50 7.37 -3.95 2.39
N ASN A 51 8.34 -4.30 1.54
CA ASN A 51 8.81 -3.41 0.47
C ASN A 51 8.05 -3.65 -0.83
N GLY A 52 6.81 -3.18 -0.87
CA GLY A 52 5.93 -3.30 -2.02
C GLY A 52 4.96 -4.47 -1.93
N LEU A 53 3.80 -4.30 -2.56
CA LEU A 53 2.71 -5.27 -2.57
C LEU A 53 1.99 -5.20 -3.90
N SER A 54 1.73 -6.33 -4.53
CA SER A 54 0.89 -6.42 -5.73
C SER A 54 -0.22 -7.44 -5.49
N VAL A 55 -1.45 -7.08 -5.80
CA VAL A 55 -2.63 -7.95 -5.74
C VAL A 55 -3.30 -7.87 -7.11
N SER A 56 -3.60 -9.02 -7.72
CA SER A 56 -4.15 -9.03 -9.08
C SER A 56 -5.64 -8.70 -9.14
N MET A 57 -6.42 -9.09 -8.12
CA MET A 57 -7.85 -8.85 -8.10
C MET A 57 -8.35 -8.59 -6.67
N PRO A 58 -8.80 -7.35 -6.38
CA PRO A 58 -8.76 -6.15 -7.20
C PRO A 58 -7.32 -5.70 -7.40
N MET A 59 -7.10 -4.91 -8.44
CA MET A 59 -5.76 -4.52 -8.78
C MET A 59 -5.26 -3.49 -7.77
N LEU A 60 -4.28 -3.87 -6.96
CA LEU A 60 -3.57 -2.98 -6.06
C LEU A 60 -2.09 -3.18 -6.28
N LYS A 61 -1.36 -2.10 -6.53
CA LYS A 61 0.09 -2.07 -6.47
C LYS A 61 0.52 -1.03 -5.43
N ILE A 62 1.22 -1.45 -4.40
CA ILE A 62 2.05 -0.59 -3.55
C ILE A 62 3.45 -0.67 -4.09
N TYR A 63 4.01 0.47 -4.46
CA TYR A 63 5.35 0.59 -5.04
C TYR A 63 6.42 0.24 -4.01
N CYS A 64 7.47 -0.42 -4.48
CA CYS A 64 8.69 -0.60 -3.69
C CYS A 64 9.38 0.76 -3.48
N LEU A 65 10.22 0.87 -2.45
CA LEU A 65 11.01 2.06 -2.17
C LEU A 65 11.81 2.55 -3.39
N SER A 66 12.36 1.62 -4.16
CA SER A 66 13.14 1.91 -5.38
C SER A 66 12.29 2.53 -6.51
N GLU A 67 10.98 2.32 -6.49
CA GLU A 67 10.02 2.84 -7.46
C GLU A 67 9.42 4.18 -7.02
N LEU A 68 9.67 4.65 -5.80
CA LEU A 68 9.16 5.92 -5.31
C LEU A 68 9.84 7.09 -6.02
N ASN A 69 9.02 8.05 -6.44
CA ASN A 69 9.46 9.29 -7.06
C ASN A 69 8.61 10.46 -6.55
N ILE A 70 9.18 11.65 -6.57
CA ILE A 70 8.47 12.90 -6.26
C ILE A 70 7.98 13.52 -7.55
N GLU A 71 6.68 13.79 -7.59
CA GLU A 71 6.02 14.54 -8.65
C GLU A 71 5.15 15.62 -8.01
N ASN A 72 5.42 16.90 -8.29
CA ASN A 72 4.64 18.03 -7.76
C ASN A 72 4.46 18.00 -6.23
N ASP A 73 5.56 17.86 -5.48
CA ASP A 73 5.60 17.78 -4.01
C ASP A 73 4.80 16.61 -3.40
N LYS A 74 4.57 15.57 -4.19
CA LYS A 74 3.87 14.35 -3.75
C LYS A 74 4.66 13.12 -4.14
N ILE A 75 4.63 12.12 -3.27
CA ILE A 75 5.14 10.77 -3.56
C ILE A 75 3.96 9.86 -3.78
N THR A 76 3.83 9.33 -4.99
CA THR A 76 2.88 8.26 -5.29
C THR A 76 3.44 6.95 -4.75
N PHE A 77 2.73 6.32 -3.84
CA PHE A 77 3.17 5.07 -3.20
C PHE A 77 2.27 3.88 -3.54
N ALA A 78 1.05 4.12 -4.05
CA ALA A 78 0.19 3.04 -4.52
C ALA A 78 -0.66 3.41 -5.74
N LEU A 79 -1.14 2.38 -6.44
CA LEU A 79 -1.98 2.44 -7.63
C LEU A 79 -3.10 1.40 -7.50
N LEU A 80 -4.35 1.85 -7.60
CA LEU A 80 -5.53 1.00 -7.60
C LEU A 80 -6.14 0.95 -9.00
N ASP A 81 -6.47 -0.25 -9.47
CA ASP A 81 -7.12 -0.53 -10.75
C ASP A 81 -6.45 0.16 -11.96
N ASN A 82 -5.13 0.36 -11.89
CA ASN A 82 -4.32 1.11 -12.87
C ASN A 82 -4.77 2.57 -13.10
N LYS A 83 -5.68 3.10 -12.28
CA LYS A 83 -6.31 4.41 -12.52
C LYS A 83 -6.15 5.36 -11.36
N HIS A 84 -6.29 4.86 -10.14
CA HIS A 84 -6.31 5.71 -8.95
C HIS A 84 -4.95 5.67 -8.26
N LYS A 85 -4.20 6.77 -8.37
CA LYS A 85 -2.93 6.95 -7.67
C LYS A 85 -3.20 7.39 -6.23
N LEU A 86 -2.60 6.70 -5.27
CA LEU A 86 -2.50 7.16 -3.89
C LEU A 86 -1.12 7.78 -3.69
N ALA A 87 -1.13 9.04 -3.24
CA ALA A 87 0.07 9.81 -3.05
C ALA A 87 0.01 10.58 -1.74
N PHE A 88 1.18 10.92 -1.20
CA PHE A 88 1.28 11.66 0.04
C PHE A 88 2.18 12.90 -0.14
N ALA A 89 1.81 14.00 0.50
CA ALA A 89 2.54 15.26 0.39
C ALA A 89 3.79 15.23 1.27
N VAL A 90 4.93 15.64 0.73
CA VAL A 90 6.24 15.57 1.42
C VAL A 90 6.61 16.85 2.17
N ASN A 91 5.96 17.97 1.84
CA ASN A 91 6.26 19.29 2.41
C ASN A 91 5.23 19.76 3.46
N GLN A 92 4.34 18.88 3.92
CA GLN A 92 3.34 19.23 4.93
C GLN A 92 3.69 18.59 6.30
N PRO A 93 3.90 19.40 7.36
CA PRO A 93 4.31 18.90 8.67
C PRO A 93 3.22 18.07 9.36
N ASN A 94 1.94 18.22 8.97
CA ASN A 94 0.82 17.43 9.47
C ASN A 94 0.54 16.26 8.54
N PHE A 95 1.48 15.35 8.48
CA PHE A 95 1.31 14.13 7.73
C PHE A 95 0.44 13.15 8.51
N LYS A 96 -0.81 12.98 8.08
CA LYS A 96 -1.66 11.87 8.51
C LYS A 96 -1.69 10.88 7.37
N LEU A 97 -1.06 9.72 7.55
CA LEU A 97 -1.15 8.63 6.58
C LEU A 97 -2.60 8.12 6.61
N GLU A 98 -3.51 8.76 5.87
CA GLU A 98 -4.88 8.27 5.64
C GLU A 98 -4.87 6.87 5.00
N VAL A 99 -3.72 6.44 4.50
CA VAL A 99 -3.42 5.10 4.00
C VAL A 99 -3.78 4.01 5.00
N GLN A 100 -3.73 4.24 6.32
CA GLN A 100 -4.22 3.22 7.25
C GLN A 100 -5.72 2.98 7.04
N HIS A 101 -6.52 4.05 6.96
CA HIS A 101 -7.93 3.92 6.65
C HIS A 101 -8.14 3.52 5.19
N LEU A 102 -7.43 4.05 4.21
CA LEU A 102 -7.62 3.69 2.80
C LEU A 102 -7.20 2.25 2.47
N LEU A 103 -6.14 1.71 3.06
CA LEU A 103 -5.76 0.30 2.87
C LEU A 103 -6.71 -0.62 3.64
N ILE A 104 -7.07 -0.27 4.87
CA ILE A 104 -8.08 -1.02 5.64
C ILE A 104 -9.44 -0.95 4.95
N ASP A 105 -9.86 0.20 4.46
CA ASP A 105 -11.14 0.44 3.79
C ASP A 105 -11.11 -0.13 2.38
N PHE A 106 -9.96 -0.19 1.71
CA PHE A 106 -9.79 -0.97 0.49
C PHE A 106 -9.93 -2.47 0.78
N ILE A 107 -9.24 -2.98 1.81
CA ILE A 107 -9.33 -4.39 2.26
C ILE A 107 -10.74 -4.74 2.79
N LYS A 108 -11.45 -3.79 3.42
CA LYS A 108 -12.84 -3.94 3.88
C LYS A 108 -13.82 -3.80 2.73
N SER A 109 -13.65 -2.83 1.85
CA SER A 109 -14.42 -2.65 0.60
C SER A 109 -14.30 -3.89 -0.28
N LEU A 110 -13.13 -4.51 -0.26
CA LEU A 110 -12.87 -5.82 -0.82
C LEU A 110 -13.75 -6.92 -0.24
N ARG A 111 -13.87 -7.00 1.09
CA ARG A 111 -14.81 -7.91 1.75
C ARG A 111 -16.27 -7.58 1.44
N CYS A 112 -16.61 -6.30 1.27
CA CYS A 112 -17.97 -5.87 0.91
C CYS A 112 -18.32 -6.16 -0.55
N ASN A 113 -17.39 -6.04 -1.50
CA ASN A 113 -17.61 -6.44 -2.89
C ASN A 113 -17.59 -7.96 -3.09
N ILE A 114 -16.87 -8.71 -2.24
CA ILE A 114 -16.98 -10.18 -2.21
C ILE A 114 -18.32 -10.63 -1.59
N ALA A 115 -19.01 -9.77 -0.84
CA ALA A 115 -20.40 -10.01 -0.41
C ALA A 115 -21.45 -9.66 -1.47
N VAL A 116 -21.06 -9.07 -2.62
CA VAL A 116 -21.98 -8.74 -3.72
C VAL A 116 -21.56 -9.48 -4.99
N SER A 117 -21.68 -10.80 -4.97
CA SER A 117 -21.84 -11.68 -6.15
C SER A 117 -22.27 -13.09 -5.73
N PHE A 118 -23.29 -13.19 -4.87
CA PHE A 118 -24.12 -14.41 -4.80
C PHE A 118 -25.36 -14.19 -5.67
N SER A 119 -25.17 -14.16 -6.99
CA SER A 119 -26.28 -14.35 -7.92
C SER A 119 -26.20 -15.77 -8.46
N ARG A 120 -26.83 -16.68 -7.69
CA ARG A 120 -27.45 -17.98 -8.03
C ARG A 120 -26.66 -19.01 -8.87
N PRO A 121 -26.85 -20.31 -8.58
CA PRO A 121 -26.21 -21.39 -9.32
C PRO A 121 -26.74 -21.45 -10.74
N CYS A 122 -25.85 -21.54 -11.73
CA CYS A 122 -26.23 -22.09 -13.02
C CYS A 122 -26.43 -23.59 -12.83
N VAL A 123 -27.64 -24.03 -13.21
CA VAL A 123 -28.13 -25.41 -13.29
C VAL A 123 -27.22 -26.28 -14.15
#